data_AF-A0A1S1Y3N0-F1
#
_entry.id   AF-A0A1S1Y3N0-F1
#
_cell.length_a   1.000
_cell.length_b   1.000
_cell.length_c   1.000
_cell.angle_alpha   90.00
_cell.angle_beta   90.00
_cell.angle_gamma   90.00
#
_symmetry.space_group_name_H-M   'P 1'
#
loop_
_entity.id
_entity.type
_entity.pdbx_description
1 polymer ?
#
loop_
_entity_poly.entity_id
_entity_poly.type
_entity_poly.pdbx_seq_one_letter_code
_entity_poly.pdbx_strand_id
1 'polypeptide(L)'
;MPFSRPLFLFNLLPVCLLAGCATVPAGSLHDNFADYAESVFRHQNALISRLMMLNDNDELSDTDLLDKAEERMHDACHWLNEYAERESDGDSMSWRFKAKVQDSIEPCDRRIQELETLLGQYDKP
;
A
#
# COMPACT_ATOMS: atom_id res chain seq x y z
N MET A 1 69.71 -33.60 -2.43
CA MET A 1 68.73 -33.02 -3.38
C MET A 1 68.20 -34.17 -4.24
N PRO A 2 66.89 -34.34 -4.52
CA PRO A 2 65.66 -33.69 -4.04
C PRO A 2 64.87 -34.61 -3.04
N PHE A 3 64.15 -34.13 -2.02
CA PHE A 3 62.78 -33.54 -2.02
C PHE A 3 61.77 -34.40 -2.82
N SER A 4 60.73 -35.01 -2.26
CA SER A 4 59.69 -34.42 -1.42
C SER A 4 58.88 -35.46 -0.61
N ARG A 5 58.42 -35.03 0.57
CA ARG A 5 57.58 -35.76 1.53
C ARG A 5 56.10 -35.80 1.07
N PRO A 6 55.33 -36.86 1.35
CA PRO A 6 53.87 -36.79 1.26
C PRO A 6 53.33 -35.98 2.45
N LEU A 7 52.60 -34.92 2.14
CA LEU A 7 52.02 -33.99 3.11
C LEU A 7 50.74 -34.62 3.67
N PHE A 8 50.84 -35.15 4.90
CA PHE A 8 49.70 -35.43 5.76
C PHE A 8 48.94 -34.13 6.04
N LEU A 9 47.73 -33.96 5.52
CA LEU A 9 46.74 -33.04 6.08
C LEU A 9 45.35 -33.65 5.94
N PHE A 10 45.04 -34.52 6.91
CA PHE A 10 43.68 -34.93 7.25
C PHE A 10 43.20 -34.02 8.39
N ASN A 11 41.92 -33.64 8.34
CA ASN A 11 41.10 -32.87 9.30
C ASN A 11 40.92 -31.37 8.98
N LEU A 12 39.74 -30.98 8.48
CA LEU A 12 38.49 -30.69 9.22
C LEU A 12 38.51 -29.29 9.84
N LEU A 13 37.99 -28.29 9.10
CA LEU A 13 37.10 -27.23 9.62
C LEU A 13 36.73 -26.24 8.48
N PRO A 14 35.51 -26.24 7.93
CA PRO A 14 34.97 -25.01 7.39
C PRO A 14 34.49 -24.18 8.58
N VAL A 15 35.23 -23.14 8.98
CA VAL A 15 34.75 -22.13 9.93
C VAL A 15 33.72 -21.27 9.22
N CYS A 16 32.51 -21.80 9.06
CA CYS A 16 31.31 -21.02 8.80
C CYS A 16 30.74 -20.57 10.15
N LEU A 17 31.46 -19.69 10.84
CA LEU A 17 31.00 -19.05 12.08
C LEU A 17 30.95 -17.54 11.89
N LEU A 18 29.99 -17.07 11.09
CA LEU A 18 29.32 -15.79 11.31
C LEU A 18 27.86 -15.95 10.87
N ALA A 19 27.14 -16.81 11.59
CA ALA A 19 25.68 -16.75 11.63
C ALA A 19 25.29 -15.45 12.35
N GLY A 20 25.27 -14.35 11.60
CA GLY A 20 24.56 -13.15 12.01
C GLY A 20 23.06 -13.42 11.88
N CYS A 21 22.44 -13.96 12.93
CA CYS A 21 21.00 -13.83 13.09
C CYS A 21 20.71 -12.35 13.36
N ALA A 22 20.56 -11.57 12.29
CA ALA A 22 19.87 -10.30 12.39
C ALA A 22 18.42 -10.63 12.80
N THR A 23 18.13 -10.54 14.09
CA THR A 23 16.76 -10.55 14.59
C THR A 23 16.10 -9.28 14.07
N VAL A 24 15.44 -9.38 12.92
CA VAL A 24 14.50 -8.37 12.45
C VAL A 24 13.37 -8.34 13.49
N PRO A 25 13.06 -7.20 14.12
CA PRO A 25 11.90 -7.12 15.01
C PRO A 25 10.65 -7.40 14.18
N ALA A 26 10.00 -8.54 14.45
CA ALA A 26 8.75 -8.92 13.81
C ALA A 26 7.58 -8.17 14.48
N GLY A 27 6.74 -7.54 13.66
CA GLY A 27 5.32 -7.30 13.97
C GLY A 27 5.01 -6.11 14.88
N SER A 28 4.96 -4.90 14.31
CA SER A 28 4.08 -3.83 14.83
C SER A 28 3.89 -2.71 13.80
N LEU A 29 4.94 -2.35 13.06
CA LEU A 29 4.84 -1.29 12.05
C LEU A 29 4.01 -1.72 10.84
N HIS A 30 4.14 -2.98 10.40
CA HIS A 30 3.39 -3.49 9.24
C HIS A 30 1.91 -3.73 9.53
N ASP A 31 1.55 -4.19 10.73
CA ASP A 31 0.14 -4.42 11.09
C ASP A 31 -0.61 -3.08 11.17
N ASN A 32 -0.01 -2.07 11.83
CA ASN A 32 -0.57 -0.72 11.86
C ASN A 32 -0.71 -0.09 10.47
N PHE A 33 0.20 -0.42 9.55
CA PHE A 33 0.16 0.09 8.18
C PHE A 33 -0.94 -0.58 7.35
N ALA A 34 -1.06 -1.92 7.43
CA ALA A 34 -2.08 -2.66 6.71
C ALA A 34 -3.49 -2.25 7.16
N ASP A 35 -3.70 -2.12 8.47
CA ASP A 35 -4.96 -1.65 9.04
C ASP A 35 -5.30 -0.23 8.57
N TYR A 36 -4.30 0.66 8.54
CA TYR A 36 -4.50 2.02 8.04
C TYR A 36 -4.86 2.03 6.55
N ALA A 37 -4.11 1.31 5.71
CA ALA A 37 -4.36 1.19 4.27
C ALA A 37 -5.78 0.69 3.98
N GLU A 38 -6.19 -0.35 4.70
CA GLU A 38 -7.52 -0.93 4.56
C GLU A 38 -8.61 0.06 5.00
N SER A 39 -8.40 0.80 6.09
CA SER A 39 -9.35 1.82 6.54
C SER A 39 -9.56 2.92 5.50
N VAL A 40 -8.49 3.38 4.86
CA VAL A 40 -8.53 4.39 3.79
C VAL A 40 -9.25 3.84 2.56
N PHE A 41 -8.95 2.59 2.15
CA PHE A 41 -9.62 1.94 1.03
C PHE A 41 -11.13 1.75 1.28
N ARG A 42 -11.51 1.33 2.49
CA ARG A 42 -12.93 1.20 2.87
C ARG A 42 -13.65 2.56 2.84
N HIS A 43 -13.00 3.62 3.32
CA HIS A 43 -13.56 4.98 3.31
C HIS A 43 -13.78 5.47 1.87
N GLN A 44 -12.79 5.30 1.00
CA GLN A 44 -12.91 5.63 -0.43
C GLN A 44 -14.09 4.91 -1.09
N ASN A 45 -14.21 3.60 -0.88
CA ASN A 45 -15.29 2.81 -1.48
C ASN A 45 -16.66 3.24 -0.99
N ALA A 46 -16.80 3.55 0.31
CA ALA A 46 -18.04 4.07 0.85
C ALA A 46 -18.41 5.43 0.25
N LEU A 47 -17.42 6.31 0.09
CA LEU A 47 -17.61 7.65 -0.48
C LEU A 47 -18.00 7.60 -1.96
N ILE A 48 -17.31 6.79 -2.77
CA ILE A 48 -17.65 6.56 -4.18
C ILE A 48 -19.05 5.94 -4.32
N SER A 49 -19.39 4.96 -3.48
CA SER A 49 -20.74 4.36 -3.49
C SER A 49 -21.82 5.39 -3.23
N ARG A 50 -21.57 6.31 -2.28
CA ARG A 50 -22.49 7.41 -1.96
C ARG A 50 -22.58 8.42 -3.11
N LEU A 51 -21.45 8.78 -3.71
CA LEU A 51 -21.41 9.68 -4.86
C LEU A 51 -22.25 9.14 -6.03
N MET A 52 -22.10 7.85 -6.36
CA MET A 52 -22.91 7.18 -7.38
C MET A 52 -24.41 7.25 -7.06
N MET A 53 -24.81 6.97 -5.82
CA MET A 53 -26.22 7.04 -5.41
C MET A 53 -26.82 8.44 -5.54
N LEU A 54 -26.09 9.48 -5.11
CA LEU A 54 -26.55 10.87 -5.23
C LEU A 54 -26.65 11.31 -6.70
N ASN A 55 -25.71 10.86 -7.53
CA ASN A 55 -25.74 11.12 -8.96
C ASN A 55 -26.93 10.44 -9.64
N ASP A 56 -27.20 9.17 -9.31
CA ASP A 56 -28.32 8.39 -9.87
C ASP A 56 -29.70 8.95 -9.48
N ASN A 57 -29.78 9.65 -8.34
CA ASN A 57 -30.99 10.32 -7.87
C ASN A 57 -31.18 11.75 -8.44
N ASP A 58 -30.31 12.21 -9.35
CA ASP A 58 -30.25 13.59 -9.84
C ASP A 58 -30.08 14.64 -8.70
N GLU A 59 -29.50 14.24 -7.55
CA GLU A 59 -29.29 15.11 -6.38
C GLU A 59 -28.01 15.96 -6.52
N LEU A 60 -27.18 15.68 -7.52
CA LEU A 60 -25.98 16.43 -7.87
C LEU A 60 -26.27 17.33 -9.09
N SER A 61 -26.51 18.62 -8.86
CA SER A 61 -26.69 19.60 -9.95
C SER A 61 -25.38 20.30 -10.31
N ASP A 62 -24.88 20.12 -11.54
CA ASP A 62 -23.75 20.82 -12.18
C ASP A 62 -22.52 21.04 -11.27
N THR A 63 -21.73 19.98 -11.11
CA THR A 63 -20.70 19.91 -10.08
C THR A 63 -19.29 19.72 -10.64
N ASP A 64 -18.84 20.58 -11.55
CA ASP A 64 -17.45 20.59 -12.06
C ASP A 64 -16.39 20.59 -10.92
N LEU A 65 -16.71 21.19 -9.76
CA LEU A 65 -15.86 21.14 -8.57
C LEU A 65 -15.81 19.76 -7.91
N LEU A 66 -16.93 19.02 -7.89
CA LEU A 66 -17.03 17.68 -7.32
C LEU A 66 -16.33 16.68 -8.24
N ASP A 67 -16.55 16.79 -9.55
CA ASP A 67 -15.90 15.95 -10.56
C ASP A 67 -14.38 16.09 -10.49
N LYS A 68 -13.88 17.33 -10.40
CA LYS A 68 -12.44 17.62 -10.19
C LYS A 68 -11.92 17.15 -8.84
N ALA A 69 -12.77 17.06 -7.82
CA ALA A 69 -12.37 16.51 -6.52
C ALA A 69 -12.30 14.98 -6.57
N GLU A 70 -13.25 14.33 -7.25
CA GLU A 70 -13.25 12.89 -7.50
C GLU A 70 -12.03 12.48 -8.32
N GLU A 71 -11.72 13.18 -9.42
CA GLU A 71 -10.54 12.92 -10.25
C GLU A 71 -9.25 13.02 -9.42
N ARG A 72 -9.09 14.09 -8.63
CA ARG A 72 -7.91 14.27 -7.76
C ARG A 72 -7.81 13.19 -6.68
N MET A 73 -8.93 12.70 -6.16
CA MET A 73 -8.95 11.58 -5.23
C MET A 73 -8.55 10.29 -5.94
N HIS A 74 -9.12 10.02 -7.12
CA HIS A 74 -8.80 8.85 -7.91
C HIS A 74 -7.30 8.77 -8.22
N ASP A 75 -6.70 9.87 -8.67
CA ASP A 75 -5.27 9.97 -8.94
C ASP A 75 -4.40 9.73 -7.70
N ALA A 76 -4.76 10.35 -6.57
CA ALA A 76 -4.02 10.20 -5.32
C ALA A 76 -4.08 8.77 -4.76
N CYS A 77 -5.22 8.10 -4.96
CA CYS A 77 -5.47 6.75 -4.49
C CYS A 77 -5.08 5.65 -5.50
N HIS A 78 -4.56 6.00 -6.68
CA HIS A 78 -4.28 5.05 -7.76
C HIS A 78 -3.41 3.87 -7.30
N TRP A 79 -2.32 4.13 -6.56
CA TRP A 79 -1.44 3.05 -6.06
C TRP A 79 -2.15 2.13 -5.06
N LEU A 80 -3.03 2.67 -4.21
CA LEU A 80 -3.80 1.88 -3.24
C LEU A 80 -4.86 1.02 -3.95
N ASN A 81 -5.50 1.56 -4.98
CA ASN A 81 -6.45 0.82 -5.82
C ASN A 81 -5.77 -0.35 -6.55
N GLU A 82 -4.63 -0.08 -7.18
CA GLU A 82 -3.84 -1.09 -7.87
C GLU A 82 -3.31 -2.16 -6.89
N TYR A 83 -2.97 -1.76 -5.67
CA TYR A 83 -2.59 -2.71 -4.62
C TYR A 83 -3.74 -3.65 -4.26
N ALA A 84 -4.95 -3.11 -4.05
CA ALA A 84 -6.13 -3.90 -3.71
C ALA A 84 -6.50 -4.88 -4.84
N GLU A 85 -6.41 -4.45 -6.11
CA GLU A 85 -6.64 -5.31 -7.27
C GLU A 85 -5.63 -6.46 -7.33
N ARG A 86 -4.32 -6.15 -7.28
CA ARG A 86 -3.26 -7.16 -7.32
C ARG A 86 -3.33 -8.15 -6.15
N GLU A 87 -3.68 -7.68 -4.95
CA GLU A 87 -3.84 -8.57 -3.80
C GLU A 87 -5.04 -9.49 -3.96
N SER A 88 -6.17 -8.98 -4.50
CA SER A 88 -7.34 -9.79 -4.82
C SER A 88 -7.03 -10.87 -5.86
N ASP A 89 -6.20 -10.55 -6.85
CA ASP A 89 -5.78 -11.48 -7.90
C ASP A 89 -4.69 -12.47 -7.44
N GLY A 90 -4.11 -12.27 -6.26
CA GLY A 90 -3.02 -13.09 -5.72
C GLY A 90 -1.67 -12.82 -6.38
N ASP A 91 -1.49 -11.64 -6.99
CA ASP A 91 -0.28 -11.25 -7.71
C ASP A 91 0.90 -10.96 -6.78
N SER A 92 2.09 -11.40 -7.19
CA SER A 92 3.31 -11.03 -6.49
C SER A 92 3.67 -9.56 -6.76
N MET A 93 3.80 -8.76 -5.72
CA MET A 93 4.15 -7.34 -5.83
C MET A 93 5.61 -7.06 -5.49
N SER A 94 6.28 -6.25 -6.32
CA SER A 94 7.65 -5.83 -6.05
C SER A 94 7.75 -4.94 -4.81
N TRP A 95 8.90 -4.97 -4.11
CA TRP A 95 9.12 -4.10 -2.95
C TRP A 95 9.00 -2.61 -3.29
N ARG A 96 9.42 -2.21 -4.51
CA ARG A 96 9.31 -0.83 -5.00
C ARG A 96 7.86 -0.40 -5.13
N PHE A 97 7.00 -1.30 -5.59
CA PHE A 97 5.57 -1.06 -5.68
C PHE A 97 4.98 -0.86 -4.28
N LYS A 98 5.28 -1.76 -3.33
CA LYS A 98 4.81 -1.65 -1.95
C LYS A 98 5.25 -0.34 -1.27
N ALA A 99 6.47 0.13 -1.54
CA ALA A 99 6.94 1.43 -1.06
C ALA A 99 6.12 2.60 -1.63
N LYS A 100 5.78 2.58 -2.93
CA LYS A 100 4.92 3.60 -3.54
C LYS A 100 3.51 3.60 -2.95
N VAL A 101 2.95 2.41 -2.70
CA VAL A 101 1.65 2.28 -2.02
C VAL A 101 1.73 2.96 -0.66
N GLN A 102 2.76 2.66 0.12
CA GLN A 102 2.97 3.25 1.44
C GLN A 102 3.07 4.78 1.41
N ASP A 103 3.83 5.33 0.46
CA ASP A 103 3.98 6.78 0.29
C ASP A 103 2.68 7.48 -0.18
N SER A 104 1.75 6.72 -0.77
CA SER A 104 0.51 7.25 -1.36
C SER A 104 -0.68 7.31 -0.39
N ILE A 105 -0.65 6.58 0.74
CA ILE A 105 -1.83 6.41 1.60
C ILE A 105 -2.29 7.73 2.21
N GLU A 106 -1.39 8.48 2.82
CA GLU A 106 -1.75 9.76 3.46
C GLU A 106 -2.22 10.81 2.44
N PRO A 107 -1.58 10.98 1.26
CA PRO A 107 -2.15 11.77 0.17
C PRO A 107 -3.55 11.33 -0.28
N CYS A 108 -3.80 10.02 -0.40
CA CYS A 108 -5.10 9.47 -0.76
C CYS A 108 -6.17 9.83 0.30
N ASP A 109 -5.89 9.56 1.57
CA ASP A 109 -6.77 9.88 2.71
C ASP A 109 -7.18 11.37 2.73
N ARG A 110 -6.21 12.28 2.53
CA ARG A 110 -6.51 13.71 2.44
C ARG A 110 -7.46 14.06 1.31
N ARG A 111 -7.33 13.42 0.14
CA ARG A 111 -8.24 13.69 -1.00
C ARG A 111 -9.62 13.07 -0.80
N ILE A 112 -9.72 11.94 -0.10
CA ILE A 112 -11.01 11.37 0.32
C ILE A 112 -11.73 12.37 1.22
N GLN A 113 -11.05 12.93 2.23
CA GLN A 113 -11.63 13.92 3.14
C GLN A 113 -12.06 15.21 2.42
N GLU A 114 -11.28 15.67 1.44
CA GLU A 114 -11.66 16.82 0.59
C GLU A 114 -12.94 16.54 -0.20
N LEU A 115 -13.03 15.37 -0.86
CA LEU A 115 -14.21 14.97 -1.60
C LEU A 115 -15.43 14.80 -0.69
N GLU A 116 -15.25 14.18 0.48
CA GLU A 116 -16.30 13.99 1.48
C GLU A 116 -16.86 15.32 1.99
N THR A 117 -15.97 16.29 2.24
CA THR A 117 -16.37 17.64 2.67
C THR A 117 -17.22 18.35 1.60
N LEU A 118 -16.88 18.16 0.32
CA LEU A 118 -17.67 18.70 -0.79
C LEU A 118 -19.01 17.98 -0.94
N LEU A 119 -19.00 16.64 -0.87
CA LEU A 119 -20.20 15.82 -1.01
C LEU A 119 -21.20 16.06 0.12
N GLY A 120 -20.73 16.36 1.34
CA GLY A 120 -21.58 16.73 2.48
C GLY A 120 -22.42 17.99 2.27
N GLN A 121 -22.16 18.79 1.23
CA GLN A 121 -22.98 19.95 0.88
C GLN A 121 -24.28 19.57 0.16
N TYR A 122 -24.30 18.39 -0.46
CA TYR A 122 -25.43 17.87 -1.25
C TYR A 122 -26.31 16.92 -0.44
N ASP A 123 -25.75 16.31 0.60
CA ASP A 123 -26.47 15.46 1.54
C ASP A 123 -27.18 16.30 2.62
N LYS A 124 -28.20 17.05 2.20
CA LYS A 124 -29.15 17.67 3.12
C LYS A 124 -30.26 16.67 3.45
N PRO A 125 -30.67 16.55 4.73
CA PRO A 125 -31.85 15.77 5.09
C PRO A 125 -33.15 16.40 4.56
#